data_AF-A0A7W0UH34-F1
#
_entry.id   AF-A0A7W0UH34-F1
#
_cell.length_a   1.000
_cell.length_b   1.000
_cell.length_c   1.000
_cell.angle_alpha   90.00
_cell.angle_beta   90.00
_cell.angle_gamma   90.00
#
_symmetry.space_group_name_H-M   'P 1'
#
loop_
_entity.id
_entity.type
_entity.pdbx_description
1 polymer ?
#
loop_
_entity_poly.entity_id
_entity_poly.type
_entity_poly.pdbx_seq_one_letter_code
_entity_poly.pdbx_strand_id
1 'polypeptide(L)'
;MAEDVQNILSDAVGVAWYRRRREPSISRGLLTPRQYVVVLRALSGARIPEGEQLQIPAQSGVGPVVITYRTRYVDEGFESPIPRELWAEARGEADFGLEPAIDAYWSMANSFVPLLAAVTNAPIDDLDVDIAFDATPGEDEHRFFENFRPDETGLPRHGRSAPLAETVVFLDALAASDERPRVARACAFYREALKYLRPGQEVLFIVFLWMAVEALTKVALRRACASEKCSEDELVVRWGLATSSADADSFTKGKGGLDAEARRRFIFHGDDVCQRFTVRVSDGFEHGFKEFDEVRALAVKAKEQGAAEHVRRALFELLKLSPATTATLISGRYEKPRANWLFTKYVRGTFVGPADKLAAPDEQYPLLRWEDPVSPFHRKDDGAYEVSLDERLTAVCGDGVQFRPETFEVWGPENDPLE
;
A
#
# COMPACT_ATOMS: atom_id res chain seq x y z
N MET A 1 -12.58 -14.13 25.12
CA MET A 1 -12.95 -13.26 23.98
C MET A 1 -11.73 -12.58 23.34
N ALA A 2 -10.57 -13.24 23.34
CA ALA A 2 -9.33 -12.78 22.69
C ALA A 2 -8.67 -13.89 21.84
N GLU A 3 -9.37 -15.02 21.64
CA GLU A 3 -8.92 -16.16 20.81
C GLU A 3 -9.62 -16.21 19.44
N ASP A 4 -10.65 -15.41 19.20
CA ASP A 4 -11.45 -15.45 17.96
C ASP A 4 -11.02 -14.44 16.87
N VAL A 5 -10.03 -13.57 17.15
CA VAL A 5 -9.53 -12.58 16.17
C VAL A 5 -8.27 -13.06 15.42
N GLN A 6 -7.58 -14.10 15.92
CA GLN A 6 -6.40 -14.66 15.24
C GLN A 6 -6.73 -15.51 13.99
N ASN A 7 -7.99 -15.92 13.82
CA ASN A 7 -8.41 -16.78 12.71
C ASN A 7 -8.83 -16.02 11.42
N ILE A 8 -8.74 -14.68 11.39
CA ILE A 8 -9.14 -13.89 10.20
C ILE A 8 -7.92 -13.37 9.41
N LEU A 9 -6.70 -13.45 9.96
CA LEU A 9 -5.49 -12.92 9.31
C LEU A 9 -4.42 -14.00 8.98
N SER A 10 -4.69 -15.28 9.28
CA SER A 10 -3.83 -16.41 8.88
C SER A 10 -4.02 -16.85 7.42
N ASP A 11 -5.15 -16.51 6.81
CA ASP A 11 -5.60 -17.13 5.55
C ASP A 11 -5.09 -16.42 4.29
N ALA A 12 -4.40 -15.28 4.43
CA ALA A 12 -3.80 -14.56 3.29
C ALA A 12 -2.41 -15.08 2.88
N VAL A 13 -1.79 -16.01 3.63
CA VAL A 13 -0.46 -16.56 3.29
C VAL A 13 -0.37 -18.08 3.50
N GLY A 14 -1.49 -18.75 3.76
CA GLY A 14 -1.56 -20.20 3.88
C GLY A 14 -2.84 -20.69 3.23
N VAL A 15 -2.69 -21.42 2.12
CA VAL A 15 -3.65 -22.35 1.50
C VAL A 15 -4.88 -22.61 2.38
N ALA A 16 -5.92 -21.80 2.21
CA ALA A 16 -7.22 -22.05 2.84
C ALA A 16 -7.96 -23.08 1.99
N TRP A 17 -8.26 -24.20 2.63
CA TRP A 17 -9.04 -25.30 2.09
C TRP A 17 -10.41 -24.81 1.63
N TYR A 18 -10.57 -24.60 0.33
CA TYR A 18 -11.89 -24.64 -0.29
C TYR A 18 -12.48 -26.01 0.04
N ARG A 19 -13.53 -26.05 0.88
CA ARG A 19 -14.40 -27.23 1.01
C ARG A 19 -14.96 -27.48 -0.38
N ARG A 20 -14.28 -28.34 -1.16
CA ARG A 20 -14.81 -28.89 -2.41
C ARG A 20 -16.20 -29.41 -2.09
N ARG A 21 -17.25 -28.73 -2.57
CA ARG A 21 -18.40 -29.49 -3.04
C ARG A 21 -17.80 -30.51 -4.01
N ARG A 22 -17.96 -31.80 -3.69
CA ARG A 22 -17.62 -32.86 -4.62
C ARG A 22 -18.51 -32.65 -5.83
N GLU A 23 -18.01 -31.90 -6.80
CA GLU A 23 -18.56 -31.95 -8.14
C GLU A 23 -18.40 -33.40 -8.62
N PRO A 24 -19.43 -33.93 -9.29
CA PRO A 24 -19.38 -35.29 -9.80
C PRO A 24 -18.12 -35.46 -10.65
N SER A 25 -17.44 -36.59 -10.51
CA SER A 25 -16.24 -36.90 -11.27
C SER A 25 -16.57 -36.98 -12.76
N ILE A 26 -16.52 -35.83 -13.43
CA ILE A 26 -16.51 -35.77 -14.88
C ILE A 26 -15.21 -36.44 -15.31
N SER A 27 -15.34 -37.49 -16.11
CA SER A 27 -14.22 -38.16 -16.76
C SER A 27 -13.28 -37.12 -17.35
N ARG A 28 -12.05 -37.05 -16.83
CA ARG A 28 -10.96 -36.22 -17.35
C ARG A 28 -10.61 -36.71 -18.77
N GLY A 29 -11.36 -36.26 -19.77
CA GLY A 29 -10.79 -36.11 -21.09
C GLY A 29 -9.57 -35.20 -20.97
N LEU A 30 -8.52 -35.48 -21.73
CA LEU A 30 -7.36 -34.59 -21.86
C LEU A 30 -7.88 -33.25 -22.41
N LEU A 31 -8.20 -32.31 -21.53
CA LEU A 31 -8.50 -30.94 -21.94
C LEU A 31 -7.18 -30.33 -22.40
N THR A 32 -7.16 -29.81 -23.61
CA THR A 32 -6.03 -29.01 -24.11
C THR A 32 -5.90 -27.79 -23.19
N PRO A 33 -4.71 -27.50 -22.65
CA PRO A 33 -4.49 -26.30 -21.84
C PRO A 33 -4.94 -25.06 -22.61
N ARG A 34 -5.75 -24.21 -21.97
CA ARG A 34 -6.24 -22.96 -22.56
C ARG A 34 -5.42 -21.80 -22.03
N GLN A 35 -5.16 -20.82 -22.88
CA GLN A 35 -4.42 -19.62 -22.52
C GLN A 35 -5.40 -18.53 -22.09
N TYR A 36 -5.20 -17.96 -20.89
CA TYR A 36 -6.04 -16.88 -20.38
C TYR A 36 -5.23 -15.61 -20.16
N VAL A 37 -5.89 -14.47 -20.35
CA VAL A 37 -5.37 -13.14 -20.03
C VAL A 37 -6.34 -12.47 -19.08
N VAL A 38 -5.82 -11.96 -17.97
CA VAL A 38 -6.57 -11.23 -16.95
C VAL A 38 -5.88 -9.90 -16.72
N VAL A 39 -6.55 -8.80 -17.06
CA VAL A 39 -6.08 -7.43 -16.89
C VAL A 39 -6.73 -6.86 -15.64
N LEU A 40 -5.90 -6.31 -14.76
CA LEU A 40 -6.30 -5.75 -13.48
C LEU A 40 -5.85 -4.30 -13.36
N ARG A 41 -6.61 -3.49 -12.61
CA ARG A 41 -6.31 -2.07 -12.37
C ARG A 41 -6.40 -1.72 -10.89
N ALA A 42 -5.52 -0.83 -10.43
CA ALA A 42 -5.57 -0.22 -9.10
C ALA A 42 -5.15 1.25 -9.15
N LEU A 43 -5.74 2.06 -8.27
CA LEU A 43 -5.16 3.37 -7.96
C LEU A 43 -3.80 3.14 -7.28
N SER A 44 -2.81 3.94 -7.66
CA SER A 44 -1.43 3.68 -7.24
C SER A 44 -0.66 4.98 -7.07
N GLY A 45 0.17 5.04 -6.02
CA GLY A 45 1.24 6.01 -5.87
C GLY A 45 2.57 5.49 -6.41
N ALA A 46 2.67 4.20 -6.74
CA ALA A 46 3.80 3.63 -7.44
C ALA A 46 3.63 3.82 -8.96
N ARG A 47 4.67 4.33 -9.61
CA ARG A 47 4.72 4.55 -11.07
C ARG A 47 5.80 3.68 -11.68
N ILE A 48 5.46 2.89 -12.69
CA ILE A 48 6.46 2.27 -13.55
C ILE A 48 6.74 3.27 -14.69
N PRO A 49 8.01 3.59 -15.00
CA PRO A 49 8.32 4.57 -16.04
C PRO A 49 7.66 4.22 -17.38
N GLU A 50 7.36 5.25 -18.17
CA GLU A 50 6.75 5.07 -19.48
C GLU A 50 7.63 4.21 -20.40
N GLY A 51 7.03 3.21 -21.04
CA GLY A 51 7.75 2.25 -21.89
C GLY A 51 8.46 1.13 -21.11
N GLU A 52 8.53 1.20 -19.78
CA GLU A 52 9.05 0.15 -18.93
C GLU A 52 7.94 -0.75 -18.36
N GLN A 53 8.33 -1.94 -17.91
CA GLN A 53 7.43 -2.91 -17.29
C GLN A 53 8.17 -3.78 -16.29
N LEU A 54 7.46 -4.25 -15.27
CA LEU A 54 7.95 -5.26 -14.33
C LEU A 54 7.26 -6.59 -14.61
N GLN A 55 8.02 -7.59 -15.06
CA GLN A 55 7.51 -8.93 -15.33
C GLN A 55 7.90 -9.90 -14.22
N ILE A 56 6.90 -10.61 -13.69
CA ILE A 56 7.08 -11.55 -12.59
C ILE A 56 6.51 -12.91 -13.01
N PRO A 57 7.37 -13.92 -13.27
CA PRO A 57 6.91 -15.30 -13.42
C PRO A 57 6.49 -15.84 -12.05
N ALA A 58 5.34 -16.50 -11.98
CA ALA A 58 4.77 -17.03 -10.76
C ALA A 58 4.01 -18.35 -11.00
N GLN A 59 3.69 -19.04 -9.90
CA GLN A 59 2.88 -20.25 -9.92
C GLN A 59 1.53 -19.98 -9.26
N SER A 60 0.46 -19.90 -10.05
CA SER A 60 -0.90 -19.75 -9.55
C SER A 60 -1.51 -21.10 -9.14
N GLY A 61 -2.69 -21.07 -8.51
CA GLY A 61 -3.46 -22.27 -8.17
C GLY A 61 -3.96 -23.07 -9.38
N VAL A 62 -3.94 -22.49 -10.58
CA VAL A 62 -4.40 -23.13 -11.82
C VAL A 62 -3.29 -23.40 -12.84
N GLY A 63 -2.07 -22.93 -12.60
CA GLY A 63 -0.96 -23.08 -13.54
C GLY A 63 0.10 -21.99 -13.44
N PRO A 64 1.21 -22.11 -14.20
CA PRO A 64 2.19 -21.05 -14.32
C PRO A 64 1.57 -19.80 -14.96
N VAL A 65 1.99 -18.63 -14.48
CA VAL A 65 1.49 -17.33 -14.95
C VAL A 65 2.65 -16.34 -15.01
N VAL A 66 2.64 -15.44 -15.98
CA VAL A 66 3.52 -14.27 -16.01
C VAL A 66 2.66 -13.03 -15.77
N ILE A 67 3.02 -12.25 -14.77
CA ILE A 67 2.32 -11.02 -14.42
C ILE A 67 3.18 -9.83 -14.82
N THR A 68 2.65 -8.96 -15.68
CA THR A 68 3.32 -7.76 -16.17
C THR A 68 2.67 -6.54 -15.56
N TYR A 69 3.41 -5.82 -14.71
CA TYR A 69 2.99 -4.54 -14.16
C TYR A 69 3.49 -3.39 -15.03
N ARG A 70 2.62 -2.39 -15.22
CA ARG A 70 2.95 -1.11 -15.87
C ARG A 70 2.06 0.01 -15.33
N THR A 71 2.46 1.26 -15.51
CA THR A 71 1.55 2.39 -15.30
C THR A 71 0.81 2.66 -16.60
N ARG A 72 -0.51 2.89 -16.53
CA ARG A 72 -1.27 3.38 -17.68
C ARG A 72 -0.95 4.86 -17.88
N TYR A 73 -0.33 5.18 -19.00
CA TYR A 73 -0.12 6.55 -19.43
C TYR A 73 -1.20 6.89 -20.46
N VAL A 74 -1.98 7.94 -20.21
CA VAL A 74 -3.07 8.37 -21.08
C VAL A 74 -2.69 9.66 -21.77
N ASP A 75 -2.78 9.67 -23.09
CA ASP A 75 -2.68 10.88 -23.89
C ASP A 75 -4.02 11.62 -23.85
N GLU A 76 -4.05 12.71 -23.08
CA GLU A 76 -5.21 13.61 -22.96
C GLU A 76 -4.99 14.92 -23.76
N GLY A 77 -4.04 14.93 -24.70
CA GLY A 77 -3.70 16.09 -25.52
C GLY A 77 -2.69 17.05 -24.88
N PHE A 78 -1.97 16.62 -23.84
CA PHE A 78 -0.89 17.38 -23.20
C PHE A 78 0.47 17.07 -23.82
N GLU A 79 1.51 17.83 -23.44
CA GLU A 79 2.88 17.60 -23.91
C GLU A 79 3.43 16.23 -23.48
N SER A 80 3.07 15.79 -22.27
CA SER A 80 3.40 14.47 -21.75
C SER A 80 2.13 13.67 -21.43
N PRO A 81 2.12 12.35 -21.67
CA PRO A 81 1.04 11.48 -21.22
C PRO A 81 0.89 11.50 -19.69
N ILE A 82 -0.35 11.48 -19.20
CA ILE A 82 -0.64 11.52 -17.76
C ILE A 82 -0.56 10.11 -17.16
N PRO A 83 0.22 9.89 -16.08
CA PRO A 83 0.20 8.63 -15.36
C PRO A 83 -1.12 8.47 -14.59
N ARG A 84 -1.85 7.39 -14.88
CA ARG A 84 -3.14 7.03 -14.26
C ARG A 84 -2.98 5.81 -13.35
N GLU A 85 -3.64 4.70 -13.65
CA GLU A 85 -3.69 3.52 -12.79
C GLU A 85 -2.41 2.67 -12.89
N LEU A 86 -2.17 1.84 -11.87
CA LEU A 86 -1.32 0.66 -12.00
C LEU A 86 -2.10 -0.42 -12.73
N TRP A 87 -1.52 -0.98 -13.77
CA TRP A 87 -2.05 -2.09 -14.55
C TRP A 87 -1.24 -3.34 -14.29
N ALA A 88 -1.92 -4.46 -14.13
CA ALA A 88 -1.31 -5.79 -14.10
C ALA A 88 -1.98 -6.68 -15.16
N GLU A 89 -1.22 -7.12 -16.16
CA GLU A 89 -1.66 -8.17 -17.09
C GLU A 89 -1.10 -9.51 -16.63
N ALA A 90 -1.97 -10.43 -16.22
CA ALA A 90 -1.61 -11.80 -15.88
C ALA A 90 -1.98 -12.73 -17.04
N ARG A 91 -0.96 -13.41 -17.59
CA ARG A 91 -1.10 -14.33 -18.73
C ARG A 91 -0.55 -15.70 -18.37
N GLY A 92 -1.32 -16.75 -18.60
CA GLY A 92 -0.91 -18.12 -18.30
C GLY A 92 -1.82 -19.18 -18.91
N GLU A 93 -1.48 -20.44 -18.66
CA GLU A 93 -2.30 -21.59 -19.04
C GLU A 93 -3.14 -22.06 -17.84
N ALA A 94 -4.38 -22.50 -18.10
CA ALA A 94 -5.23 -23.14 -17.10
C ALA A 94 -6.19 -24.18 -17.73
N ASP A 95 -6.50 -25.22 -16.97
CA ASP A 95 -7.34 -26.33 -17.45
C ASP A 95 -8.85 -26.15 -17.13
N PHE A 96 -9.21 -25.15 -16.32
CA PHE A 96 -10.49 -25.10 -15.61
C PHE A 96 -11.48 -24.02 -16.08
N GLY A 97 -11.22 -23.33 -17.19
CA GLY A 97 -12.08 -22.25 -17.69
C GLY A 97 -11.63 -20.85 -17.28
N LEU A 98 -12.34 -19.82 -17.77
CA LEU A 98 -11.99 -18.41 -17.57
C LEU A 98 -12.16 -17.97 -16.10
N GLU A 99 -13.23 -18.40 -15.43
CA GLU A 99 -13.56 -17.94 -14.07
C GLU A 99 -12.53 -18.39 -13.02
N PRO A 100 -12.09 -19.68 -12.98
CA PRO A 100 -11.00 -20.07 -12.11
C PRO A 100 -9.66 -19.41 -12.45
N ALA A 101 -9.42 -19.07 -13.72
CA ALA A 101 -8.23 -18.31 -14.13
C ALA A 101 -8.28 -16.87 -13.60
N ILE A 102 -9.44 -16.20 -13.68
CA ILE A 102 -9.65 -14.87 -13.08
C ILE A 102 -9.31 -14.88 -11.60
N ASP A 103 -9.93 -15.76 -10.81
CA ASP A 103 -9.71 -15.81 -9.35
C ASP A 103 -8.25 -16.08 -8.99
N ALA A 104 -7.62 -17.05 -9.67
CA ALA A 104 -6.23 -17.43 -9.40
C ALA A 104 -5.22 -16.36 -9.82
N TYR A 105 -5.42 -15.71 -10.97
CA TYR A 105 -4.51 -14.69 -11.48
C TYR A 105 -4.68 -13.37 -10.73
N TRP A 106 -5.92 -13.00 -10.37
CA TRP A 106 -6.22 -11.86 -9.50
C TRP A 106 -5.57 -12.01 -8.13
N SER A 107 -5.73 -13.17 -7.49
CA SER A 107 -5.12 -13.46 -6.19
C SER A 107 -3.59 -13.41 -6.26
N MET A 108 -3.00 -14.00 -7.32
CA MET A 108 -1.55 -13.99 -7.50
C MET A 108 -1.02 -12.58 -7.74
N ALA A 109 -1.66 -11.77 -8.58
CA ALA A 109 -1.24 -10.39 -8.81
C ALA A 109 -1.31 -9.56 -7.52
N ASN A 110 -2.43 -9.62 -6.79
CA ASN A 110 -2.57 -8.90 -5.52
C ASN A 110 -1.52 -9.31 -4.47
N SER A 111 -0.96 -10.53 -4.54
CA SER A 111 0.11 -10.95 -3.63
C SER A 111 1.42 -10.16 -3.77
N PHE A 112 1.67 -9.53 -4.93
CA PHE A 112 2.86 -8.70 -5.17
C PHE A 112 2.63 -7.21 -4.87
N VAL A 113 1.39 -6.75 -4.82
CA VAL A 113 1.07 -5.33 -4.59
C VAL A 113 1.65 -4.78 -3.27
N PRO A 114 1.56 -5.50 -2.13
CA PRO A 114 2.24 -5.08 -0.90
C PRO A 114 3.75 -4.91 -1.02
N LEU A 115 4.37 -5.74 -1.85
CA LEU A 115 5.82 -5.73 -2.09
C LEU A 115 6.20 -4.47 -2.87
N LEU A 116 5.44 -4.15 -3.90
CA LEU A 116 5.58 -2.92 -4.68
C LEU A 116 5.37 -1.67 -3.82
N ALA A 117 4.36 -1.66 -2.96
CA ALA A 117 4.11 -0.56 -2.04
C ALA A 117 5.26 -0.37 -1.04
N ALA A 118 5.84 -1.46 -0.53
CA ALA A 118 7.01 -1.40 0.35
C ALA A 118 8.25 -0.86 -0.37
N VAL A 119 8.60 -1.34 -1.56
CA VAL A 119 9.80 -0.84 -2.28
C VAL A 119 9.64 0.60 -2.75
N THR A 120 8.45 0.99 -3.20
CA THR A 120 8.19 2.38 -3.64
C THR A 120 7.83 3.32 -2.49
N ASN A 121 7.55 2.80 -1.29
CA ASN A 121 7.11 3.60 -0.16
C ASN A 121 5.92 4.50 -0.50
N ALA A 122 4.97 3.96 -1.28
CA ALA A 122 3.79 4.66 -1.77
C ALA A 122 2.57 3.73 -1.70
N PRO A 123 1.37 4.25 -1.39
CA PRO A 123 0.16 3.44 -1.30
C PRO A 123 -0.24 2.91 -2.67
N ILE A 124 -0.71 1.68 -2.69
CA ILE A 124 -1.30 1.04 -3.87
C ILE A 124 -2.59 0.37 -3.39
N ASP A 125 -3.71 0.64 -4.07
CA ASP A 125 -4.98 -0.01 -3.77
C ASP A 125 -4.98 -1.47 -4.22
N ASP A 126 -6.03 -2.21 -3.88
CA ASP A 126 -6.18 -3.59 -4.35
C ASP A 126 -6.44 -3.55 -5.85
N LEU A 127 -5.81 -4.47 -6.57
CA LEU A 127 -6.09 -4.66 -7.98
C LEU A 127 -7.49 -5.27 -8.09
N ASP A 128 -8.33 -4.71 -8.95
CA ASP A 128 -9.58 -5.34 -9.35
C ASP A 128 -9.51 -5.75 -10.82
N VAL A 129 -10.29 -6.77 -11.18
CA VAL A 129 -10.41 -7.22 -12.56
C VAL A 129 -11.08 -6.13 -13.38
N ASP A 130 -10.44 -5.80 -14.49
CA ASP A 130 -10.94 -4.90 -15.51
C ASP A 130 -11.48 -5.68 -16.70
N ILE A 131 -10.62 -6.48 -17.32
CA ILE A 131 -10.95 -7.31 -18.48
C ILE A 131 -10.32 -8.68 -18.29
N ALA A 132 -11.00 -9.74 -18.70
CA ALA A 132 -10.43 -11.08 -18.78
C ALA A 132 -10.98 -11.83 -19.98
N PHE A 133 -10.13 -12.62 -20.64
CA PHE A 133 -10.55 -13.36 -21.82
C PHE A 133 -9.71 -14.61 -22.06
N ASP A 134 -10.32 -15.55 -22.78
CA ASP A 134 -9.65 -16.70 -23.37
C ASP A 134 -8.85 -16.24 -24.60
N ALA A 135 -7.54 -16.41 -24.55
CA ALA A 135 -6.60 -16.08 -25.61
C ALA A 135 -5.98 -17.32 -26.26
N THR A 136 -6.64 -18.48 -26.17
CA THR A 136 -6.15 -19.75 -26.73
C THR A 136 -5.95 -19.65 -28.24
N PRO A 137 -4.72 -19.86 -28.77
CA PRO A 137 -4.46 -19.73 -30.20
C PRO A 137 -5.20 -20.78 -31.04
N GLY A 138 -5.74 -20.36 -32.17
CA GLY A 138 -6.36 -21.26 -33.16
C GLY A 138 -7.81 -21.64 -32.88
N GLU A 139 -8.38 -21.14 -31.79
CA GLU A 139 -9.82 -21.20 -31.52
C GLU A 139 -10.53 -19.99 -32.14
N ASP A 140 -11.77 -20.16 -32.57
CA ASP A 140 -12.61 -19.07 -33.14
C ASP A 140 -13.60 -18.49 -32.12
N GLU A 141 -13.78 -19.16 -30.97
CA GLU A 141 -14.68 -18.75 -29.90
C GLU A 141 -13.91 -18.53 -28.59
N HIS A 142 -14.06 -17.32 -28.02
CA HIS A 142 -13.35 -16.91 -26.82
C HIS A 142 -14.33 -16.42 -25.76
N ARG A 143 -14.19 -16.95 -24.54
CA ARG A 143 -14.89 -16.39 -23.38
C ARG A 143 -14.33 -15.01 -23.05
N PHE A 144 -15.19 -14.10 -22.62
CA PHE A 144 -14.85 -12.71 -22.30
C PHE A 144 -15.59 -12.27 -21.04
N PHE A 145 -14.91 -11.46 -20.24
CA PHE A 145 -15.43 -10.79 -19.05
C PHE A 145 -14.88 -9.36 -19.02
N GLU A 146 -15.74 -8.40 -18.67
CA GLU A 146 -15.35 -7.01 -18.44
C GLU A 146 -16.12 -6.46 -17.26
N ASN A 147 -15.42 -5.68 -16.43
CA ASN A 147 -15.97 -4.99 -15.28
C ASN A 147 -15.87 -3.48 -15.53
N PHE A 148 -17.01 -2.85 -15.78
CA PHE A 148 -17.07 -1.42 -16.07
C PHE A 148 -16.78 -0.59 -14.82
N ARG A 149 -15.59 0.02 -14.79
CA ARG A 149 -15.20 0.98 -13.75
C ARG A 149 -14.88 2.33 -14.38
N PRO A 150 -15.20 3.44 -13.69
CA PRO A 150 -14.75 4.76 -14.13
C PRO A 150 -13.22 4.80 -14.20
N ASP A 151 -12.70 5.33 -15.31
CA ASP A 151 -11.28 5.63 -15.44
C ASP A 151 -10.87 6.72 -14.45
N GLU A 152 -9.61 6.70 -14.02
CA GLU A 152 -9.04 7.82 -13.28
C GLU A 152 -9.02 9.06 -14.18
N THR A 153 -9.59 10.16 -13.68
CA THR A 153 -9.74 11.43 -14.40
C THR A 153 -9.30 12.60 -13.52
N GLY A 154 -9.15 13.78 -14.12
CA GLY A 154 -8.74 15.00 -13.41
C GLY A 154 -7.22 15.06 -13.17
N LEU A 155 -6.81 15.72 -12.08
CA LEU A 155 -5.39 15.88 -11.75
C LEU A 155 -4.73 14.54 -11.46
N PRO A 156 -3.46 14.34 -11.90
CA PRO A 156 -2.73 13.13 -11.60
C PRO A 156 -2.50 13.00 -10.11
N ARG A 157 -2.65 11.76 -9.64
CA ARG A 157 -2.30 11.35 -8.29
C ARG A 157 -0.81 11.48 -8.02
N HIS A 158 -0.47 11.98 -6.83
CA HIS A 158 0.90 11.98 -6.35
C HIS A 158 1.45 10.56 -6.32
N GLY A 159 2.59 10.37 -6.98
CA GLY A 159 3.28 9.11 -6.96
C GLY A 159 4.78 9.30 -7.08
N ARG A 160 5.48 8.18 -7.21
CA ARG A 160 6.91 8.14 -7.52
C ARG A 160 7.24 6.93 -8.36
N SER A 161 8.30 7.07 -9.16
CA SER A 161 8.82 5.99 -9.99
C SER A 161 9.29 4.83 -9.13
N ALA A 162 9.09 3.60 -9.62
CA ALA A 162 9.54 2.39 -8.97
C ALA A 162 11.01 2.12 -9.32
N PRO A 163 11.86 1.76 -8.35
CA PRO A 163 13.25 1.38 -8.62
C PRO A 163 13.26 -0.07 -9.12
N LEU A 164 13.07 -0.29 -10.43
CA LEU A 164 12.78 -1.64 -10.96
C LEU A 164 13.89 -2.65 -10.69
N ALA A 165 15.16 -2.25 -10.82
CA ALA A 165 16.29 -3.14 -10.56
C ALA A 165 16.32 -3.60 -9.09
N GLU A 166 16.20 -2.67 -8.15
CA GLU A 166 16.13 -2.97 -6.72
C GLU A 166 14.87 -3.74 -6.33
N THR A 167 13.77 -3.49 -7.04
CA THR A 167 12.51 -4.23 -6.88
C THR A 167 12.71 -5.70 -7.20
N VAL A 168 13.38 -6.03 -8.32
CA VAL A 168 13.70 -7.42 -8.68
C VAL A 168 14.58 -8.07 -7.61
N VAL A 169 15.64 -7.39 -7.16
CA VAL A 169 16.52 -7.89 -6.09
C VAL A 169 15.76 -8.17 -4.79
N PHE A 170 14.83 -7.28 -4.43
CA PHE A 170 13.96 -7.47 -3.26
C PHE A 170 13.05 -8.69 -3.40
N LEU A 171 12.40 -8.85 -4.55
CA LEU A 171 11.51 -9.99 -4.83
C LEU A 171 12.27 -11.32 -4.78
N ASP A 172 13.45 -11.39 -5.38
CA ASP A 172 14.30 -12.58 -5.37
C ASP A 172 14.76 -12.93 -3.95
N ALA A 173 15.21 -11.94 -3.17
CA ALA A 173 15.62 -12.15 -1.78
C ALA A 173 14.46 -12.64 -0.90
N LEU A 174 13.25 -12.09 -1.11
CA LEU A 174 12.06 -12.55 -0.41
C LEU A 174 11.67 -13.97 -0.83
N ALA A 175 11.71 -14.30 -2.12
CA ALA A 175 11.38 -15.63 -2.63
C ALA A 175 12.33 -16.71 -2.07
N ALA A 176 13.60 -16.38 -1.86
CA ALA A 176 14.61 -17.26 -1.29
C ALA A 176 14.61 -17.32 0.27
N SER A 177 13.79 -16.50 0.94
CA SER A 177 13.80 -16.40 2.41
C SER A 177 12.86 -17.39 3.08
N ASP A 178 13.36 -18.12 4.08
CA ASP A 178 12.53 -18.97 4.95
C ASP A 178 11.49 -18.18 5.76
N GLU A 179 11.69 -16.86 5.90
CA GLU A 179 10.77 -15.96 6.60
C GLU A 179 9.79 -15.26 5.64
N ARG A 180 9.73 -15.69 4.38
CA ARG A 180 8.85 -15.14 3.35
C ARG A 180 7.42 -14.87 3.84
N PRO A 181 6.72 -15.79 4.54
CA PRO A 181 5.35 -15.52 4.97
C PRO A 181 5.22 -14.35 5.95
N ARG A 182 6.20 -14.16 6.85
CA ARG A 182 6.17 -13.08 7.86
C ARG A 182 6.54 -11.75 7.24
N VAL A 183 7.56 -11.73 6.37
CA VAL A 183 7.96 -10.50 5.69
C VAL A 183 6.89 -10.05 4.69
N ALA A 184 6.30 -10.97 3.92
CA ALA A 184 5.17 -10.64 3.04
C ALA A 184 3.97 -10.07 3.82
N ARG A 185 3.66 -10.65 5.00
CA ARG A 185 2.62 -10.13 5.90
C ARG A 185 2.98 -8.73 6.42
N ALA A 186 4.23 -8.49 6.80
CA ALA A 186 4.66 -7.17 7.23
C ALA A 186 4.55 -6.14 6.09
N CYS A 187 4.90 -6.50 4.84
CA CYS A 187 4.65 -5.66 3.67
C CYS A 187 3.14 -5.38 3.46
N ALA A 188 2.27 -6.37 3.67
CA ALA A 188 0.81 -6.19 3.58
C ALA A 188 0.30 -5.15 4.58
N PHE A 189 0.69 -5.27 5.85
CA PHE A 189 0.33 -4.28 6.86
C PHE A 189 0.97 -2.92 6.60
N TYR A 190 2.22 -2.88 6.12
CA TYR A 190 2.87 -1.62 5.74
C TYR A 190 2.11 -0.90 4.62
N ARG A 191 1.72 -1.62 3.57
CA ARG A 191 0.87 -1.10 2.49
C ARG A 191 -0.46 -0.56 3.03
N GLU A 192 -1.15 -1.33 3.88
CA GLU A 192 -2.41 -0.87 4.48
C GLU A 192 -2.21 0.40 5.29
N ALA A 193 -1.11 0.50 6.06
CA ALA A 193 -0.76 1.75 6.74
C ALA A 193 -0.71 2.91 5.75
N LEU A 194 0.04 2.79 4.64
CA LEU A 194 0.20 3.87 3.66
C LEU A 194 -1.13 4.42 3.11
N LYS A 195 -2.20 3.61 3.02
CA LYS A 195 -3.55 4.08 2.62
C LYS A 195 -4.12 5.11 3.60
N TYR A 196 -3.75 5.03 4.87
CA TYR A 196 -4.16 5.94 5.95
C TYR A 196 -3.19 7.09 6.18
N LEU A 197 -2.15 7.26 5.34
CA LEU A 197 -1.27 8.41 5.40
C LEU A 197 -1.96 9.68 4.85
N ARG A 198 -2.90 10.21 5.62
CA ARG A 198 -3.67 11.43 5.34
C ARG A 198 -4.11 12.11 6.64
N PRO A 199 -4.36 13.43 6.63
CA PRO A 199 -4.73 14.16 7.83
C PRO A 199 -5.94 13.55 8.55
N GLY A 200 -5.82 13.35 9.86
CA GLY A 200 -6.90 12.82 10.72
C GLY A 200 -7.04 11.30 10.70
N GLN A 201 -6.12 10.58 10.06
CA GLN A 201 -6.13 9.11 9.96
C GLN A 201 -4.85 8.48 10.54
N GLU A 202 -4.06 9.28 11.26
CA GLU A 202 -2.76 8.89 11.82
C GLU A 202 -2.89 7.69 12.76
N VAL A 203 -3.99 7.55 13.49
CA VAL A 203 -4.21 6.41 14.40
C VAL A 203 -4.19 5.10 13.62
N LEU A 204 -4.95 4.99 12.53
CA LEU A 204 -4.97 3.77 11.71
C LEU A 204 -3.64 3.54 11.00
N PHE A 205 -2.98 4.60 10.52
CA PHE A 205 -1.62 4.53 9.97
C PHE A 205 -0.67 3.85 10.96
N ILE A 206 -0.62 4.31 12.22
CA ILE A 206 0.27 3.78 13.24
C ILE A 206 -0.14 2.36 13.70
N VAL A 207 -1.44 2.06 13.80
CA VAL A 207 -1.91 0.70 14.15
C VAL A 207 -1.46 -0.33 13.12
N PHE A 208 -1.64 -0.05 11.82
CA PHE A 208 -1.16 -0.97 10.77
C PHE A 208 0.37 -1.08 10.73
N LEU A 209 1.10 0.01 10.98
CA LEU A 209 2.56 -0.07 11.16
C LEU A 209 2.94 -0.98 12.33
N TRP A 210 2.22 -0.90 13.45
CA TRP A 210 2.46 -1.78 14.60
C TRP A 210 2.22 -3.25 14.24
N MET A 211 1.16 -3.59 13.50
CA MET A 211 0.97 -4.96 13.02
C MET A 211 2.13 -5.44 12.13
N ALA A 212 2.73 -4.55 11.33
CA ALA A 212 3.95 -4.86 10.58
C ALA A 212 5.16 -5.09 11.52
N VAL A 213 5.32 -4.28 12.57
CA VAL A 213 6.33 -4.47 13.64
C VAL A 213 6.19 -5.84 14.27
N GLU A 214 4.97 -6.26 14.62
CA GLU A 214 4.71 -7.56 15.23
C GLU A 214 5.08 -8.72 14.31
N ALA A 215 4.71 -8.65 13.04
CA ALA A 215 5.10 -9.62 12.03
C ALA A 215 6.64 -9.74 11.91
N LEU A 216 7.36 -8.61 11.97
CA LEU A 216 8.82 -8.57 11.90
C LEU A 216 9.52 -8.98 13.20
N THR A 217 8.86 -8.85 14.36
CA THR A 217 9.47 -9.14 15.67
C THR A 217 10.01 -10.58 15.73
N LYS A 218 9.24 -11.55 15.22
CA LYS A 218 9.69 -12.96 15.20
C LYS A 218 10.79 -13.23 14.18
N VAL A 219 10.80 -12.48 13.07
CA VAL A 219 11.91 -12.52 12.10
C VAL A 219 13.19 -12.01 12.76
N ALA A 220 13.13 -10.86 13.43
CA ALA A 220 14.25 -10.26 14.14
C ALA A 220 14.84 -11.20 15.20
N LEU A 221 14.01 -11.81 16.05
CA LEU A 221 14.48 -12.77 17.06
C LEU A 221 15.18 -13.97 16.46
N ARG A 222 14.60 -14.61 15.44
CA ARG A 222 15.21 -15.77 14.80
C ARG A 222 16.52 -15.42 14.11
N ARG A 223 16.59 -14.25 13.48
CA ARG A 223 17.82 -13.74 12.88
C ARG A 223 18.89 -13.51 13.95
N ALA A 224 18.52 -12.92 15.10
CA ALA A 224 19.43 -12.71 16.22
C ALA A 224 19.95 -14.03 16.80
N CYS A 225 19.06 -14.99 17.10
CA CYS A 225 19.42 -16.34 17.54
C CYS A 225 20.40 -17.00 16.56
N ALA A 226 20.13 -16.91 15.25
CA ALA A 226 20.97 -17.48 14.22
C ALA A 226 22.34 -16.78 14.10
N SER A 227 22.39 -15.45 14.15
CA SER A 227 23.66 -14.70 14.09
C SER A 227 24.53 -14.92 15.33
N GLU A 228 23.89 -15.00 16.49
CA GLU A 228 24.55 -15.18 17.79
C GLU A 228 24.80 -16.67 18.15
N LYS A 229 24.30 -17.58 17.31
CA LYS A 229 24.32 -19.04 17.48
C LYS A 229 23.84 -19.47 18.87
N CYS A 230 22.67 -18.97 19.27
CA CYS A 230 22.10 -19.21 20.58
C CYS A 230 20.57 -19.34 20.52
N SER A 231 19.99 -19.83 21.61
CA SER A 231 18.56 -19.92 21.86
C SER A 231 17.99 -18.59 22.36
N GLU A 232 16.66 -18.44 22.34
CA GLU A 232 15.99 -17.26 22.90
C GLU A 232 16.29 -17.08 24.40
N ASP A 233 16.38 -18.17 25.15
CA ASP A 233 16.71 -18.14 26.58
C ASP A 233 18.14 -17.63 26.82
N GLU A 234 19.08 -17.99 25.94
CA GLU A 234 20.44 -17.42 25.97
C GLU A 234 20.45 -15.95 25.56
N LEU A 235 19.60 -15.52 24.62
CA LEU A 235 19.43 -14.10 24.29
C LEU A 235 18.91 -13.29 25.48
N VAL A 236 17.98 -13.81 26.27
CA VAL A 236 17.47 -13.15 27.49
C VAL A 236 18.64 -12.80 28.42
N VAL A 237 19.59 -13.71 28.60
CA VAL A 237 20.80 -13.47 29.42
C VAL A 237 21.75 -12.50 28.73
N ARG A 238 22.07 -12.73 27.45
CA ARG A 238 23.05 -11.92 26.70
C ARG A 238 22.63 -10.47 26.54
N TRP A 239 21.33 -10.23 26.37
CA TRP A 239 20.77 -8.89 26.24
C TRP A 239 20.52 -8.21 27.59
N GLY A 240 20.81 -8.89 28.70
CA GLY A 240 20.70 -8.34 30.05
C GLY A 240 19.27 -8.23 30.56
N LEU A 241 18.33 -8.99 30.00
CA LEU A 241 16.93 -9.02 30.44
C LEU A 241 16.74 -9.88 31.70
N ALA A 242 17.64 -10.83 31.94
CA ALA A 242 17.79 -11.55 33.20
C ALA A 242 19.27 -11.97 33.38
N THR A 243 19.68 -12.26 34.61
CA THR A 243 21.00 -12.87 34.86
C THR A 243 20.95 -14.38 34.62
N SER A 244 22.09 -15.01 34.36
CA SER A 244 22.16 -16.49 34.24
C SER A 244 21.80 -17.22 35.52
N SER A 245 21.83 -16.53 36.66
CA SER A 245 21.45 -17.02 37.99
C SER A 245 20.08 -16.50 38.44
N ALA A 246 19.30 -15.90 37.56
CA ALA A 246 17.98 -15.39 37.89
C ALA A 246 17.07 -16.53 38.34
N ASP A 247 16.22 -16.27 39.34
CA ASP A 247 15.13 -17.17 39.69
C ASP A 247 14.12 -17.28 38.53
N ALA A 248 13.24 -18.28 38.60
CA ALA A 248 12.29 -18.60 37.54
C ALA A 248 11.33 -17.44 37.20
N ASP A 249 10.92 -16.65 38.19
CA ASP A 249 10.01 -15.52 38.01
C ASP A 249 10.73 -14.37 37.30
N SER A 250 11.94 -14.04 37.76
CA SER A 250 12.81 -13.03 37.13
C SER A 250 13.15 -13.39 35.69
N PHE A 251 13.47 -14.67 35.42
CA PHE A 251 13.76 -15.14 34.06
C PHE A 251 12.53 -15.06 33.16
N THR A 252 11.35 -15.44 33.67
CA THR A 252 10.08 -15.37 32.94
C THR A 252 9.71 -13.92 32.60
N LYS A 253 9.93 -12.98 33.51
CA LYS A 253 9.78 -11.53 33.22
C LYS A 253 10.77 -11.07 32.14
N GLY A 254 12.02 -11.49 32.23
CA GLY A 254 13.04 -11.20 31.20
C GLY A 254 12.64 -11.73 29.83
N LYS A 255 12.11 -12.95 29.76
CA LYS A 255 11.55 -13.55 28.54
C LYS A 255 10.36 -12.77 27.99
N GLY A 256 9.49 -12.25 28.86
CA GLY A 256 8.40 -11.35 28.48
C GLY A 256 8.89 -10.02 27.85
N GLY A 257 10.10 -9.57 28.18
CA GLY A 257 10.73 -8.38 27.60
C GLY A 257 11.43 -8.62 26.26
N LEU A 258 11.58 -9.87 25.81
CA LEU A 258 12.41 -10.24 24.67
C LEU A 258 11.88 -9.65 23.34
N ASP A 259 10.57 -9.70 23.12
CA ASP A 259 9.94 -9.10 21.93
C ASP A 259 10.14 -7.58 21.90
N ALA A 260 9.98 -6.90 23.04
CA ALA A 260 10.19 -5.45 23.14
C ALA A 260 11.64 -5.05 22.87
N GLU A 261 12.59 -5.83 23.36
CA GLU A 261 14.02 -5.65 23.13
C GLU A 261 14.41 -5.88 21.66
N ALA A 262 13.84 -6.91 21.03
CA ALA A 262 14.07 -7.16 19.60
C ALA A 262 13.52 -6.03 18.72
N ARG A 263 12.32 -5.52 19.03
CA ARG A 263 11.75 -4.35 18.37
C ARG A 263 12.67 -3.13 18.52
N ARG A 264 13.19 -2.88 19.73
CA ARG A 264 14.11 -1.76 19.97
C ARG A 264 15.36 -1.90 19.12
N ARG A 265 16.02 -3.05 19.14
CA ARG A 265 17.32 -3.26 18.47
C ARG A 265 17.21 -3.28 16.95
N PHE A 266 16.24 -4.02 16.41
CA PHE A 266 16.22 -4.39 14.99
C PHE A 266 15.13 -3.70 14.17
N ILE A 267 14.14 -3.06 14.81
CA ILE A 267 13.04 -2.40 14.09
C ILE A 267 13.09 -0.90 14.30
N PHE A 268 13.16 -0.44 15.55
CA PHE A 268 13.26 0.98 15.88
C PHE A 268 14.71 1.47 16.01
N HIS A 269 15.70 0.59 15.80
CA HIS A 269 17.12 0.96 15.74
C HIS A 269 17.62 1.77 16.97
N GLY A 270 17.07 1.48 18.15
CA GLY A 270 17.38 2.19 19.40
C GLY A 270 16.48 3.39 19.70
N ASP A 271 15.54 3.76 18.82
CA ASP A 271 14.59 4.85 19.09
C ASP A 271 13.46 4.39 20.03
N ASP A 272 13.76 4.45 21.33
CA ASP A 272 12.82 4.17 22.41
C ASP A 272 11.60 5.11 22.40
N VAL A 273 11.76 6.34 21.89
CA VAL A 273 10.70 7.35 21.89
C VAL A 273 9.66 6.98 20.85
N CYS A 274 10.10 6.70 19.62
CA CYS A 274 9.26 6.27 18.51
C CYS A 274 8.57 4.95 18.81
N GLN A 275 9.29 3.95 19.32
CA GLN A 275 8.71 2.67 19.74
C GLN A 275 7.60 2.87 20.79
N ARG A 276 7.87 3.67 21.82
CA ARG A 276 6.93 3.92 22.91
C ARG A 276 5.67 4.65 22.44
N PHE A 277 5.78 5.61 21.52
CA PHE A 277 4.59 6.24 20.95
C PHE A 277 3.78 5.24 20.13
N THR A 278 4.44 4.47 19.27
CA THR A 278 3.79 3.47 18.39
C THR A 278 3.01 2.43 19.20
N VAL A 279 3.62 1.81 20.21
CA VAL A 279 2.95 0.79 21.04
C VAL A 279 1.77 1.38 21.83
N ARG A 280 1.93 2.60 22.38
CA ARG A 280 0.84 3.25 23.14
C ARG A 280 -0.36 3.61 22.28
N VAL A 281 -0.14 3.88 20.99
CA VAL A 281 -1.23 4.12 20.04
C VAL A 281 -1.99 2.84 19.75
N SER A 282 -1.30 1.73 19.42
CA SER A 282 -1.95 0.43 19.18
C SER A 282 -2.67 -0.06 20.44
N ASP A 283 -1.98 -0.15 21.58
CA ASP A 283 -2.59 -0.59 22.84
C ASP A 283 -3.80 0.29 23.19
N GLY A 284 -3.65 1.62 23.12
CA GLY A 284 -4.70 2.57 23.48
C GLY A 284 -5.93 2.49 22.57
N PHE A 285 -5.72 2.25 21.28
CA PHE A 285 -6.79 2.07 20.30
C PHE A 285 -7.52 0.73 20.47
N GLU A 286 -6.78 -0.37 20.68
CA GLU A 286 -7.34 -1.73 20.72
C GLU A 286 -8.03 -2.04 22.05
N HIS A 287 -7.53 -1.49 23.16
CA HIS A 287 -8.01 -1.83 24.50
C HIS A 287 -8.83 -0.73 25.16
N GLY A 288 -8.94 0.46 24.55
CA GLY A 288 -9.85 1.52 24.99
C GLY A 288 -9.55 2.12 26.37
N PHE A 289 -8.33 1.96 26.90
CA PHE A 289 -7.95 2.52 28.22
C PHE A 289 -7.49 3.98 28.15
N LYS A 290 -7.48 4.59 26.96
CA LYS A 290 -7.13 5.99 26.73
C LYS A 290 -8.26 6.72 26.02
N GLU A 291 -8.40 8.01 26.33
CA GLU A 291 -9.23 8.91 25.55
C GLU A 291 -8.72 8.99 24.11
N PHE A 292 -9.63 8.97 23.14
CA PHE A 292 -9.27 8.89 21.73
C PHE A 292 -8.42 10.08 21.26
N ASP A 293 -8.65 11.28 21.81
CA ASP A 293 -7.83 12.46 21.49
C ASP A 293 -6.38 12.32 21.97
N GLU A 294 -6.13 11.63 23.09
CA GLU A 294 -4.77 11.30 23.53
C GLU A 294 -4.10 10.33 22.53
N VAL A 295 -4.83 9.31 22.09
CA VAL A 295 -4.37 8.33 21.09
C VAL A 295 -4.02 9.04 19.77
N ARG A 296 -4.86 9.97 19.31
CA ARG A 296 -4.59 10.79 18.11
C ARG A 296 -3.32 11.62 18.26
N ALA A 297 -3.14 12.31 19.40
CA ALA A 297 -1.95 13.11 19.63
C ALA A 297 -0.67 12.27 19.68
N LEU A 298 -0.73 11.06 20.23
CA LEU A 298 0.39 10.11 20.20
C LEU A 298 0.67 9.58 18.79
N ALA A 299 -0.37 9.34 17.98
CA ALA A 299 -0.21 8.87 16.61
C ALA A 299 0.50 9.89 15.72
N VAL A 300 0.16 11.18 15.85
CA VAL A 300 0.89 12.27 15.18
C VAL A 300 2.36 12.26 15.58
N LYS A 301 2.67 12.16 16.88
CA LYS A 301 4.06 12.09 17.36
C LYS A 301 4.80 10.86 16.84
N ALA A 302 4.18 9.68 16.82
CA ALA A 302 4.81 8.48 16.26
C ALA A 302 5.13 8.64 14.76
N LYS A 303 4.20 9.23 14.00
CA LYS A 303 4.41 9.56 12.57
C LYS A 303 5.60 10.51 12.38
N GLU A 304 5.63 11.60 13.14
CA GLU A 304 6.69 12.62 13.08
C GLU A 304 8.07 12.07 13.51
N GLN A 305 8.10 11.08 14.41
CA GLN A 305 9.32 10.37 14.82
C GLN A 305 9.76 9.26 13.84
N GLY A 306 9.23 9.25 12.60
CA GLY A 306 9.73 8.34 11.56
C GLY A 306 9.34 6.87 11.74
N ALA A 307 8.21 6.55 12.40
CA ALA A 307 7.79 5.15 12.61
C ALA A 307 7.77 4.31 11.32
N ALA A 308 7.30 4.87 10.21
CA ALA A 308 7.28 4.19 8.92
C ALA A 308 8.69 3.93 8.36
N GLU A 309 9.60 4.89 8.51
CA GLU A 309 10.99 4.77 8.07
C GLU A 309 11.68 3.59 8.79
N HIS A 310 11.53 3.53 10.12
CA HIS A 310 12.05 2.43 10.94
C HIS A 310 11.52 1.06 10.49
N VAL A 311 10.20 0.92 10.35
CA VAL A 311 9.57 -0.34 9.94
C VAL A 311 10.05 -0.75 8.54
N ARG A 312 10.09 0.20 7.61
CA ARG A 312 10.49 -0.06 6.22
C ARG A 312 11.97 -0.43 6.10
N ARG A 313 12.83 0.27 6.82
CA ARG A 313 14.25 -0.08 6.90
C ARG A 313 14.44 -1.50 7.45
N ALA A 314 13.72 -1.84 8.51
CA ALA A 314 13.78 -3.18 9.11
C ALA A 314 13.33 -4.29 8.14
N LEU A 315 12.33 -4.04 7.28
CA LEU A 315 11.94 -4.99 6.21
C LEU A 315 13.14 -5.39 5.35
N PHE A 316 13.91 -4.41 4.89
CA PHE A 316 15.04 -4.64 3.98
C PHE A 316 16.24 -5.24 4.70
N GLU A 317 16.57 -4.76 5.91
CA GLU A 317 17.70 -5.29 6.69
C GLU A 317 17.47 -6.74 7.12
N LEU A 318 16.24 -7.10 7.55
CA LEU A 318 15.91 -8.47 7.99
C LEU A 318 15.84 -9.48 6.84
N LEU A 319 15.60 -9.01 5.61
CA LEU A 319 15.76 -9.79 4.39
C LEU A 319 17.23 -9.92 3.94
N LYS A 320 18.16 -9.19 4.56
CA LYS A 320 19.58 -9.17 4.23
C LYS A 320 19.85 -8.78 2.78
N LEU A 321 19.13 -7.76 2.28
CA LEU A 321 19.46 -7.17 0.98
C LEU A 321 20.90 -6.65 1.01
N SER A 322 21.50 -6.49 -0.18
CA SER A 322 22.82 -5.88 -0.27
C SER A 322 22.81 -4.45 0.32
N PRO A 323 23.92 -3.97 0.91
CA PRO A 323 23.99 -2.60 1.41
C PRO A 323 23.66 -1.55 0.34
N ALA A 324 24.07 -1.78 -0.91
CA ALA A 324 23.78 -0.89 -2.02
C ALA A 324 22.27 -0.84 -2.34
N THR A 325 21.61 -1.99 -2.47
CA THR A 325 20.16 -2.08 -2.68
C THR A 325 19.40 -1.44 -1.53
N THR A 326 19.80 -1.72 -0.29
CA THR A 326 19.17 -1.13 0.90
C THR A 326 19.31 0.39 0.89
N ALA A 327 20.51 0.91 0.61
CA ALA A 327 20.77 2.34 0.53
C ALA A 327 19.90 3.02 -0.54
N THR A 328 19.77 2.46 -1.74
CA THR A 328 18.86 2.98 -2.76
C THR A 328 17.41 2.98 -2.26
N LEU A 329 16.95 1.86 -1.71
CA LEU A 329 15.56 1.74 -1.28
C LEU A 329 15.22 2.67 -0.12
N ILE A 330 16.15 3.04 0.77
CA ILE A 330 15.84 3.93 1.92
C ILE A 330 16.30 5.38 1.76
N SER A 331 16.94 5.75 0.66
CA SER A 331 17.51 7.10 0.48
C SER A 331 16.60 8.06 -0.30
N GLY A 332 16.85 9.36 -0.10
CA GLY A 332 16.34 10.45 -0.92
C GLY A 332 14.85 10.32 -1.24
N ARG A 333 14.54 10.10 -2.52
CA ARG A 333 13.18 9.96 -3.06
C ARG A 333 12.30 8.94 -2.32
N TYR A 334 12.86 7.94 -1.63
CA TYR A 334 12.12 6.88 -0.93
C TYR A 334 12.18 6.96 0.60
N GLU A 335 12.92 7.91 1.17
CA GLU A 335 13.10 8.05 2.62
C GLU A 335 11.75 8.16 3.35
N LYS A 336 10.93 9.12 2.93
CA LYS A 336 9.60 9.35 3.50
C LYS A 336 8.49 8.64 2.71
N PRO A 337 7.46 8.12 3.39
CA PRO A 337 6.31 7.55 2.71
C PRO A 337 5.56 8.64 1.92
N ARG A 338 5.18 8.33 0.67
CA ARG A 338 4.43 9.26 -0.18
C ARG A 338 2.94 9.08 0.09
N ALA A 339 2.25 10.13 0.48
CA ALA A 339 0.79 10.11 0.50
C ALA A 339 0.21 10.25 -0.94
N ASN A 340 -0.95 9.65 -1.19
CA ASN A 340 -1.59 9.62 -2.51
C ASN A 340 -3.08 10.02 -2.48
N TRP A 341 -3.46 10.87 -1.51
CA TRP A 341 -4.77 11.49 -1.53
C TRP A 341 -4.79 12.63 -2.55
N LEU A 342 -5.97 12.89 -3.12
CA LEU A 342 -6.14 13.92 -4.16
C LEU A 342 -5.94 15.31 -3.57
N PHE A 343 -5.50 16.26 -4.40
CA PHE A 343 -5.54 17.66 -4.02
C PHE A 343 -6.96 18.05 -3.59
N THR A 344 -7.05 18.71 -2.44
CA THR A 344 -8.26 19.33 -1.94
C THR A 344 -8.14 20.82 -2.12
N LYS A 345 -9.13 21.40 -2.80
CA LYS A 345 -9.17 22.84 -3.07
C LYS A 345 -10.24 23.47 -2.19
N TYR A 346 -9.92 24.58 -1.56
CA TYR A 346 -10.85 25.35 -0.74
C TYR A 346 -10.95 26.76 -1.28
N VAL A 347 -12.19 27.25 -1.36
CA VAL A 347 -12.48 28.66 -1.60
C VAL A 347 -13.20 29.19 -0.37
N ARG A 348 -12.68 30.27 0.20
CA ARG A 348 -13.36 31.03 1.23
C ARG A 348 -13.80 32.36 0.65
N GLY A 349 -14.97 32.81 1.06
CA GLY A 349 -15.52 34.09 0.65
C GLY A 349 -16.89 34.31 1.24
N THR A 350 -17.48 35.42 0.85
CA THR A 350 -18.77 35.86 1.38
C THR A 350 -19.76 36.03 0.23
N PHE A 351 -20.96 35.44 0.34
CA PHE A 351 -22.08 35.82 -0.51
C PHE A 351 -22.70 37.13 0.01
N VAL A 352 -22.80 38.12 -0.87
CA VAL A 352 -23.30 39.47 -0.56
C VAL A 352 -24.61 39.69 -1.32
N GLY A 353 -25.70 39.89 -0.60
CA GLY A 353 -27.03 40.14 -1.16
C GLY A 353 -28.16 39.78 -0.19
N PRO A 354 -29.43 39.74 -0.63
CA PRO A 354 -30.56 39.39 0.22
C PRO A 354 -30.46 37.96 0.76
N ALA A 355 -30.56 37.80 2.09
CA ALA A 355 -30.37 36.51 2.75
C ALA A 355 -31.42 35.44 2.39
N ASP A 356 -32.63 35.88 2.03
CA ASP A 356 -33.73 35.03 1.58
C ASP A 356 -33.60 34.61 0.10
N LYS A 357 -32.55 35.06 -0.61
CA LYS A 357 -32.32 34.80 -2.04
C LYS A 357 -30.89 34.34 -2.35
N LEU A 358 -30.18 33.76 -1.39
CA LEU A 358 -28.79 33.35 -1.60
C LEU A 358 -28.65 32.31 -2.73
N ALA A 359 -29.49 31.28 -2.74
CA ALA A 359 -29.47 30.26 -3.78
C ALA A 359 -30.16 30.73 -5.08
N ALA A 360 -29.71 30.19 -6.22
CA ALA A 360 -30.44 30.37 -7.48
C ALA A 360 -31.81 29.66 -7.42
N PRO A 361 -32.82 30.06 -8.22
CA PRO A 361 -34.19 29.51 -8.12
C PRO A 361 -34.30 27.98 -8.22
N ASP A 362 -33.40 27.35 -8.97
CA ASP A 362 -33.38 25.90 -9.20
C ASP A 362 -32.35 25.15 -8.32
N GLU A 363 -31.71 25.85 -7.38
CA GLU A 363 -30.67 25.29 -6.52
C GLU A 363 -31.10 25.32 -5.04
N GLN A 364 -30.78 24.28 -4.28
CA GLN A 364 -31.10 24.23 -2.85
C GLN A 364 -30.21 25.16 -2.01
N TYR A 365 -28.98 25.42 -2.48
CA TYR A 365 -27.97 26.20 -1.78
C TYR A 365 -27.21 27.09 -2.78
N PRO A 366 -26.66 28.25 -2.35
CA PRO A 366 -25.66 28.94 -3.16
C PRO A 366 -24.42 28.07 -3.29
N LEU A 367 -23.83 28.00 -4.48
CA LEU A 367 -22.63 27.19 -4.72
C LEU A 367 -21.68 27.88 -5.70
N LEU A 368 -20.44 27.40 -5.73
CA LEU A 368 -19.50 27.73 -6.79
C LEU A 368 -19.43 26.54 -7.73
N ARG A 369 -19.71 26.77 -9.02
CA ARG A 369 -19.34 25.83 -10.08
C ARG A 369 -17.86 26.00 -10.35
N TRP A 370 -17.17 24.88 -10.27
CA TRP A 370 -15.74 24.81 -10.41
C TRP A 370 -15.41 24.07 -11.71
N GLU A 371 -14.74 24.76 -12.62
CA GLU A 371 -14.21 24.18 -13.84
C GLU A 371 -12.69 24.11 -13.73
N ASP A 372 -12.19 22.89 -13.89
CA ASP A 372 -10.77 22.54 -13.82
C ASP A 372 -10.28 22.12 -15.20
N PRO A 373 -10.09 23.04 -16.16
CA PRO A 373 -9.36 22.68 -17.37
C PRO A 373 -7.95 22.30 -16.92
N VAL A 374 -7.62 21.02 -17.04
CA VAL A 374 -6.26 20.54 -16.80
C VAL A 374 -5.35 21.33 -17.73
N SER A 375 -4.37 22.01 -17.16
CA SER A 375 -3.42 22.83 -17.91
C SER A 375 -2.28 21.97 -18.48
N PRO A 376 -1.28 22.53 -19.19
CA PRO A 376 -0.13 21.77 -19.67
C PRO A 376 0.47 20.88 -18.58
N PHE A 377 0.48 19.58 -18.86
CA PHE A 377 1.18 18.57 -18.08
C PHE A 377 2.53 18.30 -18.73
N HIS A 378 3.61 18.64 -18.03
CA HIS A 378 4.98 18.51 -18.53
C HIS A 378 5.79 17.59 -17.61
N ARG A 379 6.41 16.55 -18.19
CA ARG A 379 7.38 15.71 -17.47
C ARG A 379 8.78 16.28 -17.61
N LYS A 380 9.44 16.52 -16.48
CA LYS A 380 10.85 16.96 -16.39
C LYS A 380 11.81 15.80 -16.63
N ASP A 381 13.08 16.12 -16.91
CA ASP A 381 14.16 15.15 -17.16
C ASP A 381 14.43 14.22 -15.96
N ASP A 382 14.15 14.68 -14.74
CA ASP A 382 14.28 13.92 -13.48
C ASP A 382 13.07 12.99 -13.20
N GLY A 383 12.09 12.99 -14.09
CA GLY A 383 10.84 12.24 -13.98
C GLY A 383 9.77 12.90 -13.10
N ALA A 384 10.02 14.09 -12.55
CA ALA A 384 9.00 14.88 -11.88
C ALA A 384 8.00 15.45 -12.90
N TYR A 385 6.81 15.79 -12.42
CA TYR A 385 5.76 16.40 -13.25
C TYR A 385 5.50 17.83 -12.81
N GLU A 386 5.37 18.72 -13.78
CA GLU A 386 4.90 20.09 -13.60
C GLU A 386 3.46 20.18 -14.08
N VAL A 387 2.61 20.70 -13.20
CA VAL A 387 1.18 20.89 -13.45
C VAL A 387 0.87 22.33 -13.12
N SER A 388 0.42 23.09 -14.12
CA SER A 388 -0.21 24.39 -13.88
C SER A 388 -1.73 24.18 -13.70
N LEU A 389 -2.42 25.12 -13.11
CA LEU A 389 -3.86 25.05 -12.85
C LEU A 389 -4.51 26.34 -13.36
N ASP A 390 -5.39 26.27 -14.36
CA ASP A 390 -6.19 27.41 -14.85
C ASP A 390 -7.63 27.29 -14.33
N GLU A 391 -7.82 27.65 -13.07
CA GLU A 391 -9.05 27.36 -12.33
C GLU A 391 -10.12 28.42 -12.60
N ARG A 392 -11.33 27.99 -12.99
CA ARG A 392 -12.47 28.90 -13.20
C ARG A 392 -13.58 28.65 -12.19
N LEU A 393 -13.89 29.69 -11.42
CA LEU A 393 -14.93 29.68 -10.40
C LEU A 393 -16.10 30.56 -10.85
N THR A 394 -17.28 29.96 -10.99
CA THR A 394 -18.52 30.67 -11.32
C THR A 394 -19.50 30.55 -10.16
N ALA A 395 -19.90 31.68 -9.59
CA ALA A 395 -20.92 31.69 -8.55
C ALA A 395 -22.31 31.39 -9.12
N VAL A 396 -23.01 30.45 -8.49
CA VAL A 396 -24.41 30.13 -8.76
C VAL A 396 -25.21 30.55 -7.54
N CYS A 397 -25.83 31.72 -7.64
CA CYS A 397 -26.58 32.37 -6.57
C CYS A 397 -27.81 33.10 -7.13
N GLY A 398 -28.72 33.50 -6.25
CA GLY A 398 -29.96 34.18 -6.66
C GLY A 398 -29.76 35.61 -7.14
N ASP A 399 -30.81 36.18 -7.74
CA ASP A 399 -30.77 37.52 -8.32
C ASP A 399 -30.37 38.59 -7.29
N GLY A 400 -29.37 39.39 -7.63
CA GLY A 400 -28.84 40.43 -6.77
C GLY A 400 -27.88 39.93 -5.67
N VAL A 401 -27.51 38.65 -5.70
CA VAL A 401 -26.46 38.08 -4.85
C VAL A 401 -25.17 37.95 -5.65
N GLN A 402 -24.03 38.21 -5.00
CA GLN A 402 -22.70 38.06 -5.58
C GLN A 402 -21.79 37.29 -4.62
N PHE A 403 -20.87 36.49 -5.15
CA PHE A 403 -19.80 35.90 -4.36
C PHE A 403 -18.58 36.82 -4.34
N ARG A 404 -18.07 37.14 -3.15
CA ARG A 404 -16.83 37.86 -2.94
C ARG A 404 -15.76 36.89 -2.42
N PRO A 405 -14.81 36.43 -3.26
CA PRO A 405 -13.74 35.55 -2.81
C PRO A 405 -12.81 36.26 -1.83
N GLU A 406 -12.30 35.53 -0.85
CA GLU A 406 -11.36 36.00 0.17
C GLU A 406 -10.04 35.22 0.10
N THR A 407 -10.11 33.88 0.13
CA THR A 407 -8.94 33.03 -0.02
C THR A 407 -9.20 31.87 -0.96
N PHE A 408 -8.14 31.44 -1.63
CA PHE A 408 -8.07 30.24 -2.44
C PHE A 408 -6.90 29.42 -1.90
N GLU A 409 -7.17 28.17 -1.53
CA GLU A 409 -6.17 27.29 -0.92
C GLU A 409 -6.19 25.95 -1.63
N VAL A 410 -5.02 25.45 -2.01
CA VAL A 410 -4.84 24.09 -2.53
C VAL A 410 -4.01 23.32 -1.53
N TRP A 411 -4.57 22.25 -1.00
CA TRP A 411 -3.93 21.35 -0.06
C TRP A 411 -3.73 20.01 -0.74
N GLY A 412 -2.52 19.46 -0.68
CA GLY A 412 -2.22 18.14 -1.19
C GLY A 412 -1.36 17.37 -0.20
N PRO A 413 -1.04 16.09 -0.50
CA PRO A 413 0.07 15.39 0.11
C PRO A 413 1.24 16.36 0.32
N GLU A 414 1.85 16.34 1.52
CA GLU A 414 2.91 17.29 1.90
C GLU A 414 3.87 17.50 0.71
N ASN A 415 4.18 18.78 0.44
CA ASN A 415 5.18 19.19 -0.53
C ASN A 415 6.56 18.72 -0.04
N ASP A 416 6.82 17.42 -0.05
CA ASP A 416 8.18 16.94 -0.22
C ASP A 416 8.62 17.58 -1.53
N PRO A 417 9.63 18.48 -1.50
CA PRO A 417 10.16 19.06 -2.72
C PRO A 417 10.40 17.89 -3.68
N LEU A 418 9.84 18.01 -4.88
CA LEU A 418 9.97 17.00 -5.93
C LEU A 418 11.46 16.87 -6.25
N GLU A 419 12.16 16.00 -5.54
CA GLU A 419 13.47 15.44 -5.91
C GLU A 419 13.27 14.14 -6.69
#